data_AF-A0A8H4P2E7-F1
#
_entry.id   AF-A0A8H4P2E7-F1
#
_cell.length_a   1.000
_cell.length_b   1.000
_cell.length_c   1.000
_cell.angle_alpha   90.00
_cell.angle_beta   90.00
_cell.angle_gamma   90.00
#
_symmetry.space_group_name_H-M   'P 1'
#
loop_
_entity.id
_entity.type
_entity.pdbx_description
1 polymer ?
#
loop_
_entity_poly.entity_id
_entity_poly.type
_entity_poly.pdbx_seq_one_letter_code
_entity_poly.pdbx_strand_id
1 'polypeptide(L)'
;MRISTLPLVALALGALAAPTEKSDSDLEKRCEWNDGHGPIHCDFFSIVFGAEGRSRSEFIIKGNNFEQRGFPRCDPWQGGRYQSFWSPLPWVLMVAPGNTCETRLPEAWWDDLHIKYASTFLNVPTDTRCGPVENGWGRRCIIAQRP
;
A
#
# COMPACT_ATOMS: atom_id res chain seq x y z
N MET A 1 -54.34 -51.68 -18.67
CA MET A 1 -53.05 -51.11 -18.21
C MET A 1 -52.60 -50.09 -19.24
N ARG A 2 -52.29 -48.88 -18.77
CA ARG A 2 -52.20 -47.65 -19.56
C ARG A 2 -50.83 -47.53 -20.23
N ILE A 3 -50.82 -47.29 -21.54
CA ILE A 3 -49.64 -46.91 -22.30
C ILE A 3 -49.65 -45.38 -22.36
N SER A 4 -48.69 -44.78 -21.67
CA SER A 4 -48.53 -43.32 -21.58
C SER A 4 -47.72 -42.82 -22.77
N THR A 5 -48.34 -42.06 -23.66
CA THR A 5 -47.69 -41.35 -24.76
C THR A 5 -47.26 -39.96 -24.30
N LEU A 6 -45.96 -39.67 -24.40
CA LEU A 6 -45.36 -38.35 -24.21
C LEU A 6 -45.70 -37.41 -25.37
N PRO A 7 -46.05 -36.14 -25.15
CA PRO A 7 -45.94 -35.12 -26.17
C PRO A 7 -44.65 -34.29 -25.97
N LEU A 8 -43.89 -34.17 -27.06
CA LEU A 8 -42.83 -33.16 -27.24
C LEU A 8 -43.43 -31.76 -27.11
N VAL A 9 -42.86 -30.93 -26.24
CA VAL A 9 -43.10 -29.48 -26.26
C VAL A 9 -41.98 -28.84 -27.08
N ALA A 10 -42.38 -28.26 -28.21
CA ALA A 10 -41.52 -27.49 -29.11
C ALA A 10 -41.08 -26.16 -28.45
N LEU A 11 -39.78 -25.83 -28.57
CA LEU A 11 -39.26 -24.52 -28.19
C LEU A 11 -39.80 -23.45 -29.15
N ALA A 12 -40.60 -22.53 -28.61
CA ALA A 12 -40.95 -21.30 -29.30
C ALA A 12 -39.75 -20.33 -29.26
N LEU A 13 -39.16 -20.10 -30.44
CA LEU A 13 -38.30 -18.97 -30.72
C LEU A 13 -39.11 -17.68 -30.68
N GLY A 14 -38.63 -16.71 -29.91
CA GLY A 14 -38.99 -15.31 -30.10
C GLY A 14 -39.22 -14.56 -28.81
N ALA A 15 -38.25 -13.72 -28.45
CA ALA A 15 -38.54 -12.32 -28.12
C ALA A 15 -37.23 -11.56 -27.90
N LEU A 16 -37.05 -10.54 -28.75
CA LEU A 16 -36.32 -9.30 -28.55
C LEU A 16 -34.89 -9.40 -28.00
N ALA A 17 -33.94 -9.08 -28.89
CA ALA A 17 -32.72 -8.43 -28.48
C ALA A 17 -33.10 -7.21 -27.63
N ALA A 18 -32.95 -7.36 -26.30
CA ALA A 18 -32.93 -6.23 -25.41
C ALA A 18 -31.80 -5.30 -25.88
N PRO A 19 -32.02 -3.98 -25.94
CA PRO A 19 -30.92 -3.07 -26.19
C PRO A 19 -29.87 -3.36 -25.13
N THR A 20 -28.63 -3.52 -25.56
CA THR A 20 -27.47 -3.41 -24.68
C THR A 20 -27.56 -2.06 -24.02
N GLU A 21 -28.18 -2.02 -22.85
CA GLU A 21 -27.83 -1.02 -21.85
C GLU A 21 -26.32 -1.21 -21.69
N LYS A 22 -25.56 -0.30 -22.30
CA LYS A 22 -24.32 0.15 -21.70
C LYS A 22 -24.73 0.50 -20.28
N SER A 23 -24.53 -0.44 -19.36
CA SER A 23 -24.28 -0.06 -18.00
C SER A 23 -23.02 0.80 -18.09
N ASP A 24 -23.22 2.10 -18.25
CA ASP A 24 -22.35 3.11 -17.70
C ASP A 24 -22.31 2.84 -16.19
N SER A 25 -21.61 1.77 -15.83
CA SER A 25 -20.99 1.69 -14.55
C SER A 25 -19.67 2.45 -14.68
N ASP A 26 -19.79 3.77 -14.81
CA ASP A 26 -18.90 4.69 -14.08
C ASP A 26 -19.18 4.51 -12.57
N LEU A 27 -19.14 3.24 -12.11
CA LEU A 27 -19.01 2.83 -10.72
C LEU A 27 -17.63 3.34 -10.34
N GLU A 28 -17.60 4.60 -9.87
CA GLU A 28 -16.48 5.28 -9.25
C GLU A 28 -15.14 4.84 -9.84
N LYS A 29 -14.58 5.59 -10.80
CA LYS A 29 -13.14 5.47 -11.10
C LYS A 29 -12.37 5.69 -9.81
N ARG A 30 -12.11 4.58 -9.09
CA ARG A 30 -11.32 4.57 -7.87
C ARG A 30 -9.98 5.15 -8.28
N CYS A 31 -9.68 6.30 -7.73
CA CYS A 31 -8.44 6.96 -8.04
C CYS A 31 -7.34 6.08 -7.46
N GLU A 32 -6.60 5.42 -8.34
CA GLU A 32 -5.51 4.52 -7.98
C GLU A 32 -4.23 4.94 -8.69
N TRP A 33 -3.11 4.77 -8.00
CA TRP A 33 -1.77 4.98 -8.52
C TRP A 33 -0.86 3.83 -8.03
N ASN A 34 0.35 3.73 -8.56
CA ASN A 34 1.27 2.63 -8.22
C ASN A 34 2.63 3.22 -7.84
N ASP A 35 3.16 2.79 -6.70
CA ASP A 35 4.43 3.24 -6.16
C ASP A 35 5.63 2.38 -6.59
N GLY A 36 5.37 1.32 -7.37
CA GLY A 36 6.29 0.27 -7.78
C GLY A 36 6.01 -1.09 -7.12
N HIS A 37 5.15 -1.13 -6.09
CA HIS A 37 4.90 -2.33 -5.29
C HIS A 37 3.41 -2.71 -5.22
N GLY A 38 2.58 -2.15 -6.11
CA GLY A 38 1.17 -2.45 -6.24
C GLY A 38 0.28 -1.21 -6.18
N PRO A 39 -1.03 -1.39 -6.44
CA PRO A 39 -1.98 -0.27 -6.46
C PRO A 39 -2.15 0.36 -5.07
N ILE A 40 -2.38 1.67 -5.05
CA ILE A 40 -2.64 2.50 -3.88
C ILE A 40 -3.76 3.48 -4.24
N HIS A 41 -4.73 3.65 -3.34
CA HIS A 41 -5.77 4.67 -3.51
C HIS A 41 -5.20 6.10 -3.35
N CYS A 42 -5.71 7.07 -4.11
CA CYS A 42 -5.15 8.43 -4.16
C CYS A 42 -5.18 9.20 -2.82
N ASP A 43 -6.02 8.78 -1.87
CA ASP A 43 -6.04 9.33 -0.52
C ASP A 43 -4.90 8.84 0.36
N PHE A 44 -4.04 7.96 -0.14
CA PHE A 44 -2.91 7.40 0.59
C PHE A 44 -1.59 7.81 -0.06
N PHE A 45 -0.54 7.77 0.73
CA PHE A 45 0.85 7.83 0.29
C PHE A 45 1.55 6.55 0.76
N SER A 46 2.66 6.20 0.12
CA SER A 46 3.53 5.14 0.61
C SER A 46 4.85 5.68 1.09
N ILE A 47 5.44 4.91 2.01
CA ILE A 47 6.83 5.04 2.40
C ILE A 47 7.48 3.67 2.26
N VAL A 48 8.61 3.62 1.55
CA VAL A 48 9.34 2.39 1.30
C VAL A 48 10.77 2.52 1.77
N PHE A 49 11.16 1.74 2.77
CA PHE A 49 12.50 1.63 3.31
C PHE A 49 13.29 0.53 2.59
N GLY A 50 14.59 0.76 2.35
CA GLY A 50 15.50 -0.23 1.77
C GLY A 50 15.18 -0.65 0.33
N ALA A 51 14.23 0.01 -0.34
CA ALA A 51 13.83 -0.35 -1.70
C ALA A 51 14.99 -0.25 -2.70
N GLU A 52 14.90 -0.98 -3.82
CA GLU A 52 15.78 -0.79 -4.99
C GLU A 52 17.29 -0.96 -4.67
N GLY A 53 17.63 -1.87 -3.75
CA GLY A 53 19.03 -2.15 -3.38
C GLY A 53 19.70 -1.05 -2.55
N ARG A 54 18.92 -0.14 -1.97
CA ARG A 54 19.39 0.98 -1.15
C ARG A 54 19.72 0.55 0.28
N SER A 55 20.34 1.47 1.02
CA SER A 55 20.52 1.30 2.46
C SER A 55 19.18 1.07 3.15
N ARG A 56 19.14 0.17 4.14
CA ARG A 56 17.93 -0.12 4.93
C ARG A 56 17.34 1.12 5.60
N SER A 57 18.20 2.06 6.00
CA SER A 57 17.78 3.32 6.61
C SER A 57 17.28 4.35 5.59
N GLU A 58 17.65 4.24 4.32
CA GLU A 58 17.11 5.09 3.27
C GLU A 58 15.66 4.73 2.98
N PHE A 59 14.82 5.74 2.78
CA PHE A 59 13.44 5.54 2.40
C PHE A 59 12.99 6.52 1.31
N ILE A 60 11.89 6.17 0.67
CA ILE A 60 11.23 6.99 -0.33
C ILE A 60 9.78 7.20 0.10
N ILE A 61 9.36 8.46 0.18
CA ILE A 61 7.97 8.87 0.34
C ILE A 61 7.41 9.06 -1.08
N LYS A 62 6.34 8.36 -1.43
CA LYS A 62 5.65 8.52 -2.71
C LYS A 62 4.18 8.85 -2.47
N GLY A 63 3.69 9.85 -3.19
CA GLY A 63 2.27 10.12 -3.37
C GLY A 63 1.92 10.11 -4.86
N ASN A 64 0.64 10.25 -5.19
CA ASN A 64 0.14 10.19 -6.58
C ASN A 64 0.89 11.13 -7.56
N ASN A 65 1.43 12.25 -7.06
CA ASN A 65 2.08 13.29 -7.87
C ASN A 65 3.46 13.71 -7.37
N PHE A 66 4.06 12.99 -6.41
CA PHE A 66 5.38 13.34 -5.90
C PHE A 66 6.15 12.12 -5.42
N GLU A 67 7.47 12.22 -5.50
CA GLU A 67 8.41 11.29 -4.90
C GLU A 67 9.49 12.10 -4.17
N GLN A 68 9.81 11.70 -2.95
CA GLN A 68 10.87 12.32 -2.18
C GLN A 68 11.67 11.27 -1.39
N ARG A 69 12.99 11.40 -1.44
CA ARG A 69 13.89 10.56 -0.65
C ARG A 69 14.09 11.13 0.75
N GLY A 70 14.21 10.24 1.72
CA GLY A 70 14.53 10.56 3.11
C GLY A 70 15.68 9.69 3.61
N PHE A 71 16.56 10.31 4.39
CA PHE A 71 17.67 9.65 5.07
C PHE A 71 17.68 10.08 6.53
N PRO A 72 17.31 9.20 7.47
CA PRO A 72 17.44 9.46 8.88
C PRO A 72 18.92 9.46 9.25
N ARG A 73 19.28 10.34 10.18
CA ARG A 73 20.60 10.32 10.82
C ARG A 73 20.70 9.07 11.65
N CYS A 74 21.74 8.30 11.41
CA CYS A 74 22.06 7.09 12.15
C CYS A 74 23.12 7.39 13.22
N ASP A 75 22.82 8.33 14.11
CA ASP A 75 23.72 8.66 15.22
C ASP A 75 23.76 7.47 16.21
N PRO A 76 24.95 7.10 16.72
CA PRO A 76 25.08 5.98 17.66
C PRO A 76 24.12 6.11 18.83
N TRP A 77 23.41 5.01 19.14
CA TRP A 77 22.45 4.91 20.25
C TRP A 77 21.22 5.82 20.15
N GLN A 78 20.96 6.44 18.99
CA GLN A 78 19.81 7.33 18.79
C GLN A 78 18.76 6.78 17.81
N GLY A 79 18.79 5.48 17.51
CA GLY A 79 17.84 4.84 16.60
C GLY A 79 16.36 5.06 16.98
N GLY A 80 16.05 5.13 18.28
CA GLY A 80 14.69 5.37 18.77
C GLY A 80 14.21 6.82 18.72
N ARG A 81 15.05 7.80 18.30
CA ARG A 81 14.66 9.21 18.27
C ARG A 81 13.96 9.57 16.97
N TYR A 82 12.80 10.20 17.10
CA TYR A 82 12.07 10.74 15.95
C TYR A 82 12.80 11.90 15.30
N GLN A 83 12.89 11.82 13.97
CA GLN A 83 13.45 12.85 13.12
C GLN A 83 12.38 13.32 12.13
N SER A 84 12.29 14.62 11.93
CA SER A 84 11.27 15.24 11.08
C SER A 84 11.70 15.32 9.62
N PHE A 85 10.79 14.97 8.71
CA PHE A 85 10.97 15.05 7.27
C PHE A 85 9.84 15.88 6.67
N TRP A 86 10.21 17.00 6.07
CA TRP A 86 9.30 17.86 5.32
C TRP A 86 9.08 17.27 3.94
N SER A 87 7.83 17.19 3.52
CA SER A 87 7.44 16.73 2.18
C SER A 87 6.21 17.51 1.71
N PRO A 88 5.76 17.34 0.46
CA PRO A 88 4.50 17.91 -0.02
C PRO A 88 3.25 17.42 0.71
N LEU A 89 3.39 16.47 1.64
CA LEU A 89 2.30 16.02 2.50
C LEU A 89 1.80 17.14 3.43
N PRO A 90 0.50 17.15 3.77
CA PRO A 90 -0.09 18.16 4.65
C PRO A 90 0.43 18.18 6.09
N TRP A 91 0.99 17.09 6.59
CA TRP A 91 1.62 17.03 7.92
C TRP A 91 3.08 16.62 7.84
N VAL A 92 3.84 16.96 8.88
CA VAL A 92 5.24 16.54 9.01
C VAL A 92 5.28 15.03 9.24
N LEU A 93 6.05 14.34 8.41
CA LEU A 93 6.41 12.95 8.65
C LEU A 93 7.54 12.89 9.66
N MET A 94 7.45 12.02 10.65
CA MET A 94 8.53 11.74 11.57
C MET A 94 8.89 10.27 11.53
N VAL A 95 10.19 9.96 11.52
CA VAL A 95 10.70 8.58 11.50
C VAL A 95 11.67 8.41 12.66
N ALA A 96 11.49 7.34 13.44
CA ALA A 96 12.52 6.83 14.34
C ALA A 96 13.11 5.57 13.68
N PRO A 97 14.36 5.61 13.18
CA PRO A 97 14.89 4.56 12.30
C PRO A 97 15.12 3.21 12.98
N GLY A 98 15.17 3.14 14.32
CA GLY A 98 15.41 1.90 15.05
C GLY A 98 16.67 1.16 14.56
N ASN A 99 16.53 -0.15 14.36
CA ASN A 99 17.62 -1.01 13.92
C ASN A 99 17.98 -0.89 12.44
N THR A 100 17.24 -0.10 11.64
CA THR A 100 17.63 0.14 10.23
C THR A 100 18.99 0.83 10.13
N CYS A 101 19.39 1.54 11.19
CA CYS A 101 20.68 2.18 11.36
C CYS A 101 21.75 1.27 11.98
N GLU A 102 21.39 0.08 12.46
CA GLU A 102 22.30 -0.83 13.15
C GLU A 102 22.66 -2.04 12.28
N THR A 103 23.88 -2.54 12.45
CA THR A 103 24.34 -3.82 11.87
C THR A 103 23.85 -4.99 12.74
N ARG A 104 22.54 -5.22 12.74
CA ARG A 104 21.93 -6.43 13.32
C ARG A 104 21.76 -7.53 12.26
N LEU A 105 21.41 -8.73 12.73
CA LEU A 105 21.05 -9.87 11.87
C LEU A 105 19.79 -9.56 11.04
N PRO A 106 19.64 -10.17 9.84
CA PRO A 106 18.50 -9.95 8.94
C PRO A 106 17.12 -9.92 9.58
N GLU A 107 16.90 -10.78 10.57
CA GLU A 107 15.63 -10.96 11.26
C GLU A 107 15.23 -9.73 12.11
N ALA A 108 16.22 -8.92 12.53
CA ALA A 108 16.05 -7.80 13.46
C ALA A 108 16.25 -6.43 12.80
N TRP A 109 16.42 -6.38 11.47
CA TRP A 109 16.72 -5.14 10.73
C TRP A 109 15.65 -4.06 10.88
N TRP A 110 14.42 -4.46 11.09
CA TRP A 110 13.27 -3.55 11.12
C TRP A 110 12.80 -3.24 12.54
N ASP A 111 13.32 -3.92 13.56
CA ASP A 111 12.84 -3.71 14.92
C ASP A 111 13.04 -2.24 15.35
N ASP A 112 12.08 -1.76 16.14
CA ASP A 112 12.00 -0.38 16.61
C ASP A 112 11.93 0.68 15.51
N LEU A 113 11.70 0.30 14.24
CA LEU A 113 11.38 1.24 13.17
C LEU A 113 9.95 1.76 13.37
N HIS A 114 9.84 3.06 13.63
CA HIS A 114 8.55 3.71 13.85
C HIS A 114 8.35 4.89 12.90
N ILE A 115 7.10 5.08 12.51
CA ILE A 115 6.66 6.21 11.70
C ILE A 115 5.55 6.94 12.45
N LYS A 116 5.62 8.26 12.47
CA LYS A 116 4.56 9.13 12.96
C LYS A 116 4.18 10.12 11.88
N TYR A 117 2.88 10.27 11.64
CA TYR A 117 2.33 11.20 10.68
C TYR A 117 0.96 11.68 11.17
N ALA A 118 0.82 12.99 11.39
CA ALA A 118 -0.35 13.58 12.05
C ALA A 118 -0.70 12.86 13.38
N SER A 119 -1.93 12.34 13.52
CA SER A 119 -2.42 11.54 14.65
C SER A 119 -2.06 10.05 14.57
N THR A 120 -1.39 9.63 13.50
CA THR A 120 -1.12 8.23 13.20
C THR A 120 0.28 7.83 13.65
N PHE A 121 0.38 6.67 14.29
CA PHE A 121 1.63 6.02 14.72
C PHE A 121 1.68 4.60 14.16
N LEU A 122 2.81 4.21 13.56
CA LEU A 122 3.04 2.88 13.01
C LEU A 122 4.27 2.27 13.66
N ASN A 123 4.14 1.04 14.15
CA ASN A 123 5.26 0.16 14.45
C ASN A 123 5.52 -0.74 13.24
N VAL A 124 6.47 -0.35 12.38
CA VAL A 124 6.61 -0.90 11.02
C VAL A 124 6.73 -2.43 10.95
N PRO A 125 7.44 -3.11 11.87
CA PRO A 125 7.51 -4.58 11.87
C PRO A 125 6.17 -5.30 12.04
N THR A 126 5.21 -4.71 12.73
CA THR A 126 3.98 -5.39 13.18
C THR A 126 2.69 -4.72 12.70
N ASP A 127 2.75 -3.49 12.21
CA ASP A 127 1.59 -2.77 11.70
C ASP A 127 1.08 -3.39 10.40
N THR A 128 -0.21 -3.68 10.32
CA THR A 128 -0.82 -4.35 9.14
C THR A 128 -0.81 -3.50 7.88
N ARG A 129 -0.56 -2.19 8.00
CA ARG A 129 -0.37 -1.28 6.86
C ARG A 129 1.03 -1.38 6.28
N CYS A 130 1.94 -2.07 6.96
CA CYS A 130 3.31 -2.28 6.57
C CYS A 130 3.55 -3.74 6.16
N GLY A 131 4.29 -3.94 5.08
CA GLY A 131 4.60 -5.26 4.55
C GLY A 131 6.02 -5.34 3.99
N PRO A 132 6.58 -6.56 3.90
CA PRO A 132 7.84 -6.77 3.21
C PRO A 132 7.69 -6.52 1.71
N VAL A 133 8.73 -5.93 1.12
CA VAL A 133 8.92 -5.83 -0.34
C VAL A 133 10.34 -6.30 -0.67
N GLU A 134 10.65 -6.48 -1.97
CA GLU A 134 12.00 -6.88 -2.41
C GLU A 134 12.52 -8.15 -1.71
N ASN A 135 11.70 -9.21 -1.68
CA ASN A 135 12.03 -10.47 -0.99
C ASN A 135 12.38 -10.31 0.50
N GLY A 136 11.83 -9.28 1.16
CA GLY A 136 12.06 -8.99 2.58
C GLY A 136 13.22 -8.01 2.85
N TRP A 137 13.95 -7.58 1.81
CA TRP A 137 14.99 -6.57 1.92
C TRP A 137 14.44 -5.16 2.18
N GLY A 138 13.19 -4.89 1.80
CA GLY A 138 12.54 -3.61 2.05
C GLY A 138 11.27 -3.72 2.88
N ARG A 139 10.82 -2.58 3.41
CA ARG A 139 9.53 -2.43 4.10
C ARG A 139 8.73 -1.31 3.48
N ARG A 140 7.51 -1.62 3.05
CA ARG A 140 6.55 -0.66 2.50
C ARG A 140 5.43 -0.45 3.48
N CYS A 141 5.07 0.79 3.76
CA CYS A 141 3.87 1.16 4.53
C CYS A 141 2.96 2.05 3.71
N ILE A 142 1.65 1.84 3.79
CA ILE A 142 0.62 2.66 3.13
C ILE A 142 -0.14 3.45 4.19
N ILE A 143 -0.14 4.78 4.08
CA ILE A 143 -0.63 5.68 5.13
C ILE A 143 -1.61 6.66 4.50
N ALA A 144 -2.75 6.91 5.16
CA ALA A 144 -3.71 7.90 4.72
C ALA A 144 -3.06 9.30 4.73
N GLN A 145 -3.21 10.04 3.63
CA GLN A 145 -2.68 11.39 3.52
C GLN A 145 -3.35 12.33 4.50
N ARG A 146 -4.66 12.14 4.77
CA ARG A 146 -5.50 12.90 5.72
C ARG A 146 -6.22 11.92 6.68
N PRO A 147 -5.58 11.55 7.81
CA PRO A 147 -6.17 10.64 8.78
C PRO A 147 -7.27 11.28 9.63
#